data_AF-A0A6P5LIB5-F1
#
_entry.id   AF-A0A6P5LIB5-F1
#
_cell.length_a   1.000
_cell.length_b   1.000
_cell.length_c   1.000
_cell.angle_alpha   90.00
_cell.angle_beta   90.00
_cell.angle_gamma   90.00
#
_symmetry.space_group_name_H-M   'P 1'
#
loop_
_entity.id
_entity.type
_entity.pdbx_description
1 polymer ?
#
loop_
_entity_poly.entity_id
_entity_poly.type
_entity_poly.pdbx_seq_one_letter_code
_entity_poly.pdbx_strand_id
1 'polypeptide(L)'
;MATVAELKAVLKDTLEKRGVLGHLRAKMRAEVFNALDDQGEKPPPLSHENLLINELIREYLEFNKYKYSASVLTADLFYMEL
;
A
#
# COMPACT_ATOMS: atom_id res chain seq x y z
N MET A 1 -2.95 -28.97 25.84
CA MET A 1 -4.04 -28.04 25.44
C MET A 1 -3.39 -26.79 24.88
N ALA A 2 -3.84 -26.27 23.74
CA ALA A 2 -3.30 -25.02 23.21
C ALA A 2 -3.63 -23.86 24.15
N THR A 3 -2.67 -23.00 24.44
CA THR A 3 -2.90 -21.82 25.28
C THR A 3 -3.59 -20.71 24.47
N VAL A 4 -4.30 -19.81 25.16
CA VAL A 4 -4.91 -18.63 24.51
C VAL A 4 -3.86 -17.79 23.77
N ALA A 5 -2.63 -17.74 24.29
CA ALA A 5 -1.52 -17.03 23.67
C ALA A 5 -1.07 -17.67 22.35
N GLU A 6 -0.96 -19.00 22.31
CA GLU A 6 -0.65 -19.75 21.08
C GLU A 6 -1.73 -19.55 20.01
N LEU A 7 -3.00 -19.60 20.42
CA LEU A 7 -4.13 -19.39 19.50
C LEU A 7 -4.09 -17.96 18.90
N LYS A 8 -3.79 -16.96 19.72
CA LYS A 8 -3.63 -15.56 19.27
C LYS A 8 -2.45 -15.39 18.31
N ALA A 9 -1.33 -16.07 18.57
CA ALA A 9 -0.15 -16.03 17.72
C ALA A 9 -0.45 -16.65 16.33
N VAL A 10 -1.07 -17.82 16.30
CA VAL A 10 -1.46 -18.52 15.06
C VAL A 10 -2.45 -17.69 14.25
N LEU A 11 -3.45 -17.08 14.91
CA LEU A 11 -4.41 -16.19 14.24
C LEU A 11 -3.71 -14.98 13.60
N LYS A 12 -2.80 -14.32 14.34
CA LYS A 12 -2.04 -13.18 13.83
C LYS A 12 -1.21 -13.56 12.61
N ASP A 13 -0.42 -14.64 12.71
CA ASP A 13 0.42 -15.14 11.62
C ASP A 13 -0.41 -15.52 10.38
N THR A 14 -1.58 -16.11 10.59
CA THR A 14 -2.53 -16.43 9.50
C THR A 14 -3.03 -15.16 8.80
N LEU A 15 -3.42 -14.13 9.56
CA LEU A 15 -3.90 -12.87 8.99
C LEU A 15 -2.78 -12.06 8.31
N GLU A 16 -1.55 -12.16 8.80
CA GLU A 16 -0.37 -11.56 8.16
C GLU A 16 -0.04 -12.28 6.84
N LYS A 17 0.01 -13.62 6.83
CA LYS A 17 0.24 -14.43 5.62
C LYS A 17 -0.83 -14.25 4.54
N ARG A 18 -2.09 -14.08 4.95
CA ARG A 18 -3.20 -13.78 4.03
C ARG A 18 -3.22 -12.31 3.56
N GLY A 19 -2.34 -11.46 4.09
CA GLY A 19 -2.31 -10.03 3.77
C GLY A 19 -3.42 -9.18 4.41
N VAL A 20 -4.38 -9.80 5.11
CA VAL A 20 -5.53 -9.12 5.74
C VAL A 20 -5.07 -8.10 6.78
N LEU A 21 -4.12 -8.49 7.65
CA LEU A 21 -3.62 -7.57 8.68
C LEU A 21 -2.83 -6.41 8.06
N GLY A 22 -2.12 -6.67 6.95
CA GLY A 22 -1.44 -5.64 6.17
C GLY A 22 -2.43 -4.65 5.57
N HIS A 23 -3.50 -5.15 4.95
CA HIS A 23 -4.56 -4.32 4.36
C HIS A 23 -5.28 -3.44 5.40
N LEU A 24 -5.61 -3.99 6.58
CA LEU A 24 -6.23 -3.22 7.66
C LEU A 24 -5.31 -2.11 8.18
N ARG A 25 -4.01 -2.39 8.36
CA ARG A 25 -3.02 -1.38 8.74
C ARG A 25 -2.90 -0.29 7.68
N ALA A 26 -2.88 -0.66 6.39
CA ALA A 26 -2.82 0.28 5.29
C ALA A 26 -4.06 1.20 5.27
N LYS A 27 -5.26 0.63 5.37
CA LYS A 27 -6.51 1.40 5.44
C LYS A 27 -6.52 2.40 6.60
N MET A 28 -6.09 1.96 7.79
CA MET A 28 -5.99 2.84 8.96
C MET A 28 -5.00 4.00 8.74
N ARG A 29 -3.84 3.73 8.12
CA ARG A 29 -2.88 4.79 7.78
C ARG A 29 -3.45 5.77 6.76
N ALA A 30 -4.16 5.28 5.74
CA ALA A 30 -4.81 6.14 4.75
C ALA A 30 -5.83 7.07 5.39
N GLU A 31 -6.69 6.57 6.28
CA GLU A 31 -7.66 7.40 7.01
C GLU A 31 -6.98 8.45 7.90
N VAL A 32 -5.91 8.07 8.61
CA VAL A 32 -5.12 9.03 9.40
C VAL A 32 -4.48 10.08 8.50
N PHE A 33 -3.93 9.68 7.35
CA PHE A 33 -3.32 10.60 6.41
C PHE A 33 -4.36 11.57 5.86
N ASN A 34 -5.50 11.08 5.37
CA ASN A 34 -6.60 11.91 4.88
C ASN A 34 -7.14 12.89 5.93
N ALA A 35 -7.19 12.49 7.20
CA ALA A 35 -7.63 13.36 8.29
C ALA A 35 -6.60 14.47 8.62
N LEU A 36 -5.33 14.25 8.25
CA LEU A 36 -4.23 15.20 8.45
C LEU A 36 -3.84 15.96 7.18
N ASP A 37 -4.30 15.51 6.01
CA ASP A 37 -3.90 16.03 4.70
C ASP A 37 -4.48 17.42 4.48
N ASP A 38 -3.63 18.44 4.63
CA ASP A 38 -3.96 19.83 4.38
C ASP A 38 -4.06 20.02 2.86
N GLN A 39 -5.28 20.14 2.35
CA GLN A 39 -5.66 20.17 0.91
C GLN A 39 -5.04 21.34 0.11
N GLY A 40 -4.05 22.05 0.64
CA GLY A 40 -3.52 23.30 0.14
C GLY A 40 -2.48 23.19 -0.97
N GLU A 41 -1.74 22.08 -1.06
CA GLU A 41 -0.65 21.95 -2.04
C GLU A 41 -1.03 21.00 -3.18
N LYS A 42 -1.20 21.58 -4.38
CA LYS A 42 -1.30 20.77 -5.60
C LYS A 42 0.00 20.00 -5.81
N PRO A 43 -0.06 18.70 -6.15
CA PRO A 43 1.13 17.96 -6.53
C PRO A 43 1.85 18.65 -7.70
N PRO A 44 3.18 18.56 -7.78
CA PRO A 44 3.92 19.08 -8.93
C PRO A 44 3.45 18.40 -10.22
N PRO A 45 3.53 19.09 -11.37
CA PRO A 45 3.16 18.51 -12.66
C PRO A 45 4.03 17.29 -12.98
N LEU A 46 3.40 16.24 -13.51
CA LEU A 46 4.05 14.98 -13.82
C LEU A 46 5.09 15.17 -14.95
N SER A 47 6.38 14.99 -14.63
CA SER A 47 7.45 15.06 -15.63
C SER A 47 7.69 13.70 -16.30
N HIS A 48 8.40 13.70 -17.43
CA HIS A 48 8.81 12.46 -18.09
C HIS A 48 9.74 11.61 -17.20
N GLU A 49 10.62 12.25 -16.42
CA GLU A 49 11.44 11.54 -15.44
C GLU A 49 10.59 10.89 -14.34
N ASN A 50 9.53 11.56 -13.88
CA ASN A 50 8.63 10.96 -12.89
C ASN A 50 7.88 9.76 -13.45
N LEU A 51 7.42 9.81 -14.71
CA LEU A 51 6.82 8.65 -15.38
C LEU A 51 7.79 7.46 -15.43
N LEU A 52 9.05 7.71 -15.79
CA LEU A 52 10.07 6.66 -15.81
C LEU A 52 10.29 6.06 -14.42
N ILE A 53 10.43 6.89 -13.39
CA ILE A 53 10.61 6.44 -12.00
C ILE A 53 9.42 5.58 -11.56
N ASN A 54 8.21 6.01 -11.86
CA ASN A 54 6.99 5.30 -11.52
C ASN A 54 6.96 3.89 -12.15
N GLU A 55 7.33 3.78 -13.43
CA GLU A 55 7.40 2.50 -14.13
C GLU A 55 8.48 1.58 -13.55
N LEU A 56 9.66 2.11 -13.20
CA LEU A 56 10.72 1.34 -12.55
C LEU A 56 10.28 0.80 -11.17
N ILE A 57 9.54 1.59 -10.40
CA ILE A 57 8.98 1.15 -9.12
C ILE A 57 7.93 0.06 -9.35
N ARG A 58 7.02 0.24 -10.32
CA ARG A 58 6.01 -0.77 -10.68
C ARG A 58 6.66 -2.10 -11.06
N GLU A 59 7.68 -2.07 -11.92
CA GLU A 59 8.42 -3.25 -12.36
C GLU A 59 9.12 -3.95 -11.19
N TYR A 60 9.75 -3.19 -10.28
CA TYR A 60 10.35 -3.74 -9.07
C TYR A 60 9.33 -4.48 -8.18
N LEU A 61 8.15 -3.89 -7.98
CA LEU A 61 7.08 -4.50 -7.18
C LEU A 61 6.56 -5.79 -7.84
N GLU A 62 6.40 -5.79 -9.16
CA GLU A 62 5.99 -6.97 -9.93
C GLU A 62 7.03 -8.09 -9.86
N PHE A 63 8.30 -7.76 -10.08
CA PHE A 63 9.42 -8.71 -10.00
C PHE A 63 9.48 -9.42 -8.64
N ASN A 64 9.28 -8.67 -7.55
CA ASN A 64 9.30 -9.19 -6.19
C ASN A 64 7.95 -9.79 -5.72
N LYS A 65 6.97 -9.91 -6.63
CA LYS A 65 5.63 -10.47 -6.36
C LYS A 65 4.81 -9.70 -5.32
N TYR A 66 5.06 -8.40 -5.17
CA TYR A 66 4.30 -7.51 -4.29
C TYR A 66 3.02 -7.00 -4.98
N LYS A 67 2.17 -7.94 -5.41
CA LYS A 67 0.99 -7.68 -6.25
C LYS A 67 0.04 -6.64 -5.67
N TYR A 68 -0.17 -6.64 -4.35
CA TYR A 68 -1.04 -5.69 -3.69
C TYR A 68 -0.47 -4.27 -3.70
N SER A 69 0.84 -4.12 -3.47
CA SER A 69 1.50 -2.82 -3.51
C SER A 69 1.52 -2.26 -4.94
N ALA A 70 1.81 -3.10 -5.93
CA ALA A 70 1.74 -2.70 -7.35
C ALA A 70 0.34 -2.22 -7.73
N SER A 71 -0.72 -2.93 -7.28
CA SER A 71 -2.11 -2.54 -7.54
C SER A 71 -2.49 -1.18 -6.94
N VAL A 72 -1.98 -0.84 -5.74
CA VAL A 72 -2.24 0.47 -5.11
C VAL A 72 -1.48 1.56 -5.85
N LEU A 73 -0.19 1.34 -6.14
CA LEU A 73 0.62 2.29 -6.88
C LEU A 73 -0.01 2.63 -8.24
N THR A 74 -0.42 1.62 -9.01
CA THR A 74 -1.07 1.84 -10.31
C THR A 74 -2.36 2.64 -10.15
N ALA A 75 -3.19 2.37 -9.13
CA ALA A 75 -4.40 3.14 -8.90
C ALA A 75 -4.08 4.62 -8.66
N ASP A 76 -3.14 4.93 -7.77
CA ASP A 76 -2.79 6.31 -7.41
C ASP A 76 -2.14 7.07 -8.58
N LEU A 77 -1.30 6.40 -9.38
CA LEU A 77 -0.66 6.99 -10.55
C LEU A 77 -1.64 7.31 -11.68
N PHE A 78 -2.61 6.43 -11.95
CA PHE A 78 -3.64 6.68 -12.98
C PHE A 78 -4.52 7.88 -12.64
N TYR A 79 -4.71 8.20 -11.36
CA TYR A 79 -5.43 9.42 -10.95
C TYR A 79 -4.65 10.71 -11.23
N MET A 80 -3.36 10.66 -11.55
CA MET A 80 -2.54 11.85 -11.85
C MET A 80 -2.49 12.21 -13.34
N GLU A 81 -3.03 11.38 -14.24
CA GLU A 81 -3.10 11.66 -15.68
C GLU A 81 -4.45 12.29 -16.13
N LEU A 82 -5.46 12.38 -15.24
CA LEU A 82 -6.79 12.96 -15.48
C LEU A 82 -6.98 14.31 -14.79
#